data_AF-A0A970M7Q3-F1
#
_entry.id   AF-A0A970M7Q3-F1
#
_cell.length_a   1.000
_cell.length_b   1.000
_cell.length_c   1.000
_cell.angle_alpha   90.00
_cell.angle_beta   90.00
_cell.angle_gamma   90.00
#
_symmetry.space_group_name_H-M   'P 1'
#
loop_
_entity.id
_entity.type
_entity.pdbx_description
1 polymer ?
#
loop_
_entity_poly.entity_id
_entity_poly.type
_entity_poly.pdbx_seq_one_letter_code
_entity_poly.pdbx_strand_id
1 'polypeptide(L)'
;MWVTLTGCGGAQGSKTAANAKEGEVGEHTSDEDATVRYNDYMAAAGMALSEERLDDALSYYLSAAEVLDETGEVTIRRADAHYEAAGVAYQRYQKEMAIEQYQKAVEVYLRFSGNALLKAAVALTNTGVIWKELKDRARARTAWQQALEIYRAAPQTGQTSIHMQKVQANIQELDEGY
;
A
#
# COMPACT_ATOMS: atom_id res chain seq x y z
N MET A 1 -9.23 7.43 81.28
CA MET A 1 -10.46 8.20 81.54
C MET A 1 -11.40 7.92 80.38
N TRP A 2 -12.52 7.28 80.66
CA TRP A 2 -13.57 6.90 79.70
C TRP A 2 -14.37 8.14 79.30
N VAL A 3 -14.82 8.25 78.04
CA VAL A 3 -16.24 8.41 77.66
C VAL A 3 -16.41 7.93 76.21
N THR A 4 -17.31 6.97 76.03
CA THR A 4 -17.87 6.43 74.78
C THR A 4 -18.99 7.33 74.25
N LEU A 5 -19.18 7.39 72.93
CA LEU A 5 -20.52 7.62 72.38
C LEU A 5 -20.74 6.81 71.11
N THR A 6 -21.58 5.80 71.30
CA THR A 6 -22.22 4.92 70.34
C THR A 6 -23.23 5.72 69.51
N GLY A 7 -23.24 5.50 68.19
CA GLY A 7 -24.33 5.92 67.30
C GLY A 7 -24.56 4.86 66.23
N CYS A 8 -25.43 3.89 66.53
CA CYS A 8 -26.00 2.97 65.55
C CYS A 8 -27.19 3.64 64.84
N GLY A 9 -27.22 3.56 63.52
CA GLY A 9 -28.38 3.87 62.70
C GLY A 9 -28.26 3.14 61.36
N GLY A 10 -28.88 1.97 61.26
CA GLY A 10 -28.90 1.17 60.03
C GLY A 10 -29.98 1.63 59.05
N ALA A 11 -29.73 1.38 57.77
CA ALA A 11 -30.76 1.05 56.79
C ALA A 11 -30.10 0.42 55.57
N GLN A 12 -30.49 -0.84 55.29
CA GLN A 12 -30.24 -1.51 54.02
C GLN A 12 -31.01 -0.80 52.90
N GLY A 13 -30.37 -0.70 51.74
CA GLY A 13 -30.99 -0.22 50.51
C GLY A 13 -30.15 -0.63 49.32
N SER A 14 -30.30 -1.88 48.89
CA SER A 14 -29.86 -2.33 47.57
C SER A 14 -30.69 -1.62 46.51
N LYS A 15 -30.03 -1.03 45.51
CA LYS A 15 -30.48 -1.01 44.10
C LYS A 15 -29.35 -0.54 43.20
N THR A 16 -28.79 -1.52 42.51
CA THR A 16 -28.12 -1.42 41.23
C THR A 16 -28.95 -0.62 40.21
N ALA A 17 -28.34 0.41 39.63
CA ALA A 17 -28.63 0.95 38.29
C ALA A 17 -27.31 1.62 37.86
N ALA A 18 -26.47 1.00 37.05
CA ALA A 18 -26.58 1.00 35.59
C ALA A 18 -27.09 2.35 35.06
N ASN A 19 -26.18 3.24 34.64
CA ASN A 19 -26.13 3.51 33.20
C ASN A 19 -24.78 4.09 32.75
N ALA A 20 -24.27 3.41 31.73
CA ALA A 20 -23.33 3.81 30.68
C ALA A 20 -22.31 4.92 31.00
N LYS A 21 -21.05 4.51 31.18
CA LYS A 21 -19.94 5.26 30.60
C LYS A 21 -20.27 5.47 29.12
N GLU A 22 -20.32 6.72 28.70
CA GLU A 22 -20.26 7.09 27.28
C GLU A 22 -19.13 6.28 26.66
N GLY A 23 -19.51 5.33 25.80
CA GLY A 23 -18.55 4.57 25.02
C GLY A 23 -17.79 5.54 24.15
N GLU A 24 -16.48 5.47 24.23
CA GLU A 24 -15.56 6.10 23.29
C GLU A 24 -15.98 5.71 21.86
N VAL A 25 -16.72 6.60 21.20
CA VAL A 25 -16.84 6.62 19.74
C VAL A 25 -15.69 7.50 19.27
N GLY A 26 -14.48 6.99 19.40
CA GLY A 26 -13.25 7.67 19.03
C GLY A 26 -12.32 6.67 18.35
N GLU A 27 -11.85 7.04 17.16
CA GLU A 27 -10.85 6.35 16.32
C GLU A 27 -11.32 5.14 15.47
N HIS A 28 -12.06 4.16 15.98
CA HIS A 28 -12.36 2.96 15.17
C HIS A 28 -13.25 3.17 13.93
N THR A 29 -14.09 4.21 13.90
CA THR A 29 -14.99 4.46 12.77
C THR A 29 -14.29 5.11 11.58
N SER A 30 -13.20 5.86 11.80
CA SER A 30 -12.49 6.57 10.74
C SER A 30 -11.75 5.60 9.80
N ASP A 31 -11.12 4.58 10.37
CA ASP A 31 -10.32 3.61 9.62
C ASP A 31 -11.20 2.57 8.92
N GLU A 32 -12.32 2.18 9.56
CA GLU A 32 -13.35 1.34 8.93
C GLU A 32 -13.99 2.07 7.74
N ASP A 33 -14.34 3.35 7.90
CA ASP A 33 -14.87 4.17 6.80
C ASP A 33 -13.84 4.36 5.67
N ALA A 34 -12.56 4.54 6.00
CA ALA A 34 -11.49 4.61 5.01
C ALA A 34 -11.35 3.29 4.22
N THR A 35 -11.44 2.16 4.91
CA THR A 35 -11.39 0.84 4.26
C THR A 35 -12.57 0.62 3.32
N VAL A 36 -13.78 1.07 3.69
CA VAL A 36 -14.96 1.00 2.81
C VAL A 36 -14.77 1.86 1.56
N ARG A 37 -14.39 3.14 1.73
CA ARG A 37 -14.13 4.05 0.59
C ARG A 37 -13.04 3.50 -0.34
N TYR A 38 -11.95 2.97 0.22
CA TYR A 38 -10.91 2.30 -0.54
C TYR A 38 -11.48 1.17 -1.41
N ASN A 39 -12.30 0.28 -0.83
CA ASN A 39 -12.87 -0.85 -1.58
C ASN A 39 -13.80 -0.36 -2.71
N ASP A 40 -14.60 0.67 -2.46
CA ASP A 40 -15.49 1.27 -3.46
C ASP A 40 -14.70 1.86 -4.63
N TYR A 41 -13.63 2.62 -4.34
CA TYR A 41 -12.75 3.15 -5.38
C TYR A 41 -12.03 2.05 -6.15
N MET A 42 -11.52 1.01 -5.48
CA MET A 42 -10.87 -0.12 -6.16
C MET A 42 -11.84 -0.88 -7.08
N ALA A 43 -13.10 -1.04 -6.66
CA ALA A 43 -14.12 -1.67 -7.48
C ALA A 43 -14.48 -0.80 -8.71
N ALA A 44 -14.66 0.50 -8.51
CA ALA A 44 -14.91 1.46 -9.59
C ALA A 44 -13.74 1.52 -10.59
N ALA A 45 -12.50 1.47 -10.09
CA ALA A 45 -11.29 1.42 -10.90
C ALA A 45 -11.25 0.17 -11.77
N GLY A 46 -11.54 -1.01 -11.19
CA GLY A 46 -11.60 -2.27 -11.92
C GLY A 46 -12.68 -2.28 -13.01
N MET A 47 -13.87 -1.74 -12.73
CA MET A 47 -14.93 -1.60 -13.72
C MET A 47 -14.50 -0.66 -14.86
N ALA A 48 -14.01 0.53 -14.54
CA ALA A 48 -13.53 1.49 -15.52
C ALA A 48 -12.40 0.90 -16.39
N LEU A 49 -11.47 0.14 -15.80
CA LEU A 49 -10.41 -0.54 -16.53
C LEU A 49 -10.96 -1.60 -17.51
N SER A 50 -11.97 -2.36 -17.09
CA SER A 50 -12.63 -3.35 -17.96
C SER A 50 -13.40 -2.72 -19.12
N GLU A 51 -13.82 -1.46 -18.98
CA GLU A 51 -14.48 -0.65 -20.01
C GLU A 51 -13.47 0.20 -20.81
N GLU A 52 -12.16 0.00 -20.62
CA GLU A 52 -11.07 0.76 -21.24
C GLU A 52 -11.11 2.29 -20.94
N ARG A 53 -11.83 2.70 -19.90
CA ARG A 53 -11.91 4.08 -19.41
C ARG A 53 -10.72 4.38 -18.51
N LEU A 54 -9.53 4.43 -19.13
CA LEU A 54 -8.26 4.52 -18.42
C LEU A 54 -8.11 5.79 -17.56
N ASP A 55 -8.64 6.94 -17.99
CA ASP A 55 -8.57 8.18 -17.21
C ASP A 55 -9.43 8.10 -15.92
N ASP A 56 -10.59 7.45 -16.01
CA ASP A 56 -11.46 7.19 -14.85
C ASP A 56 -10.82 6.15 -13.92
N ALA A 57 -10.30 5.05 -14.49
CA ALA A 57 -9.63 3.99 -13.73
C ALA A 57 -8.43 4.55 -12.94
N LEU A 58 -7.61 5.38 -13.59
CA LEU A 58 -6.50 6.06 -12.96
C LEU A 58 -6.97 6.98 -11.82
N SER A 59 -8.01 7.78 -12.07
CA SER A 59 -8.57 8.68 -11.05
C SER A 59 -9.04 7.88 -9.83
N TYR A 60 -9.75 6.78 -10.03
CA TYR A 60 -10.23 5.92 -8.94
C TYR A 60 -9.08 5.23 -8.18
N TYR A 61 -8.06 4.72 -8.86
CA TYR A 61 -6.89 4.13 -8.17
C TYR A 61 -6.14 5.18 -7.34
N LEU A 62 -6.00 6.41 -7.85
CA LEU A 62 -5.39 7.51 -7.09
C LEU A 62 -6.24 7.87 -5.86
N SER A 63 -7.56 7.95 -5.98
CA SER A 63 -8.45 8.18 -4.83
C SER A 63 -8.40 7.03 -3.81
N ALA A 64 -8.30 5.78 -4.25
CA ALA A 64 -8.11 4.64 -3.36
C ALA A 64 -6.79 4.76 -2.56
N ALA A 65 -5.71 5.15 -3.25
CA ALA A 65 -4.42 5.33 -2.61
C ALA A 65 -4.43 6.51 -1.61
N GLU A 66 -5.02 7.65 -2.00
CA GLU A 66 -5.14 8.85 -1.18
C GLU A 66 -5.89 8.60 0.12
N VAL A 67 -7.02 7.88 0.06
CA VAL A 67 -7.78 7.51 1.27
C VAL A 67 -6.92 6.74 2.29
N LEU A 68 -6.03 5.85 1.82
CA LEU A 68 -5.11 5.11 2.70
C LEU A 68 -3.83 5.88 3.03
N ASP A 69 -3.45 6.89 2.24
CA ASP A 69 -2.37 7.83 2.58
C ASP A 69 -2.80 8.72 3.75
N GLU A 70 -4.05 9.20 3.74
CA GLU A 70 -4.62 10.10 4.76
C GLU A 70 -4.73 9.47 6.16
N THR A 71 -4.96 8.16 6.24
CA THR A 71 -4.97 7.45 7.54
C THR A 71 -3.57 7.38 8.17
N GLY A 72 -2.52 7.57 7.36
CA GLY A 72 -1.13 7.39 7.78
C GLY A 72 -0.74 5.92 8.01
N GLU A 73 -1.67 4.99 7.88
CA GLU A 73 -1.40 3.58 8.07
C GLU A 73 -0.52 3.02 6.93
N VAL A 74 0.39 2.13 7.31
CA VAL A 74 1.24 1.41 6.38
C VAL A 74 0.59 0.05 6.15
N THR A 75 -0.12 -0.11 5.03
CA THR A 75 -0.81 -1.36 4.68
C THR A 75 -0.43 -1.83 3.28
N ILE A 76 -0.51 -3.14 3.02
CA ILE A 76 -0.26 -3.69 1.67
C ILE A 76 -1.28 -3.15 0.66
N ARG A 77 -2.52 -2.88 1.09
CA ARG A 77 -3.59 -2.32 0.25
C ARG A 77 -3.22 -0.93 -0.31
N ARG A 78 -2.59 -0.09 0.52
CA ARG A 78 -2.06 1.21 0.10
C ARG A 78 -1.03 1.07 -1.02
N ALA A 79 -0.10 0.12 -0.88
CA ALA A 79 0.89 -0.18 -1.91
C ALA A 79 0.25 -0.74 -3.19
N ASP A 80 -0.76 -1.59 -3.06
CA ASP A 80 -1.49 -2.18 -4.18
C ASP A 80 -2.19 -1.07 -5.00
N ALA A 81 -2.86 -0.11 -4.37
CA ALA A 81 -3.51 1.00 -5.09
C ALA A 81 -2.50 1.89 -5.84
N HIS A 82 -1.39 2.28 -5.20
CA HIS A 82 -0.31 3.02 -5.90
C HIS A 82 0.28 2.22 -7.06
N TYR A 83 0.46 0.91 -6.91
CA TYR A 83 0.98 0.04 -7.97
C TYR A 83 0.04 -0.01 -9.18
N GLU A 84 -1.27 -0.16 -8.95
CA GLU A 84 -2.26 -0.17 -10.04
C GLU A 84 -2.37 1.21 -10.71
N ALA A 85 -2.39 2.30 -9.93
CA ALA A 85 -2.36 3.67 -10.46
C ALA A 85 -1.14 3.87 -11.37
N ALA A 86 0.04 3.41 -10.96
CA ALA A 86 1.25 3.49 -11.76
C ALA A 86 1.15 2.71 -13.09
N GLY A 87 0.54 1.53 -13.06
CA GLY A 87 0.30 0.72 -14.25
C GLY A 87 -0.59 1.44 -15.27
N VAL A 88 -1.70 2.00 -14.82
CA VAL A 88 -2.62 2.76 -15.70
C VAL A 88 -1.99 4.06 -16.19
N ALA A 89 -1.28 4.78 -15.32
CA ALA A 89 -0.51 5.97 -15.69
C ALA A 89 0.47 5.70 -16.82
N TYR A 90 1.17 4.57 -16.75
CA TYR A 90 2.11 4.15 -17.78
C TYR A 90 1.40 3.83 -19.11
N GLN A 91 0.25 3.15 -19.08
CA GLN A 91 -0.59 2.94 -20.27
C GLN A 91 -1.07 4.25 -20.90
N ARG A 92 -1.22 5.31 -20.10
CA ARG A 92 -1.55 6.67 -20.54
C ARG A 92 -0.34 7.51 -20.94
N TYR A 93 0.84 6.91 -21.05
CA TYR A 93 2.10 7.61 -21.36
C TYR A 93 2.48 8.70 -20.34
N GLN A 94 1.91 8.67 -19.13
CA GLN A 94 2.23 9.58 -18.03
C GLN A 94 3.38 9.01 -17.21
N LYS A 95 4.57 8.99 -17.82
CA LYS A 95 5.75 8.26 -17.32
C LYS A 95 6.25 8.74 -15.97
N GLU A 96 6.31 10.05 -15.77
CA GLU A 96 6.78 10.66 -14.52
C GLU A 96 5.86 10.30 -13.36
N MET A 97 4.54 10.36 -13.58
CA MET A 97 3.56 9.97 -12.57
C MET A 97 3.60 8.46 -12.30
N ALA A 98 3.75 7.63 -13.35
CA ALA A 98 3.92 6.19 -13.16
C ALA A 98 5.14 5.87 -12.29
N ILE A 99 6.26 6.56 -12.49
CA ILE A 99 7.44 6.43 -11.65
C ILE A 99 7.15 6.84 -10.20
N GLU A 100 6.50 7.99 -9.98
CA GLU A 100 6.15 8.46 -8.63
C GLU A 100 5.29 7.43 -7.89
N GLN A 101 4.25 6.92 -8.54
CA GLN A 101 3.32 5.97 -7.95
C GLN A 101 3.99 4.61 -7.70
N TYR A 102 4.84 4.11 -8.62
CA TYR A 102 5.63 2.91 -8.35
C TYR A 102 6.59 3.10 -7.18
N GLN A 103 7.21 4.28 -7.02
CA GLN A 103 8.10 4.58 -5.89
C GLN A 103 7.35 4.54 -4.55
N LYS A 104 6.16 5.13 -4.47
CA LYS A 104 5.29 5.05 -3.27
C LYS A 104 4.93 3.59 -2.96
N ALA A 105 4.57 2.80 -3.97
CA ALA A 105 4.27 1.38 -3.78
C ALA A 105 5.49 0.60 -3.26
N VAL A 106 6.68 0.80 -3.85
CA VAL A 106 7.93 0.16 -3.42
C VAL A 106 8.27 0.50 -1.98
N GLU A 107 8.17 1.78 -1.58
CA GLU A 107 8.45 2.20 -0.20
C GLU A 107 7.61 1.42 0.81
N VAL A 108 6.32 1.25 0.53
CA VAL A 108 5.42 0.52 1.42
C VAL A 108 5.69 -0.99 1.36
N TYR A 109 5.81 -1.59 0.17
CA TYR A 109 6.07 -3.03 0.03
C TYR A 109 7.34 -3.49 0.74
N LEU A 110 8.40 -2.68 0.75
CA LEU A 110 9.67 -3.00 1.41
C LEU A 110 9.55 -3.06 2.95
N ARG A 111 8.47 -2.55 3.53
CA ARG A 111 8.19 -2.65 4.98
C ARG A 111 7.59 -4.01 5.36
N PHE A 112 7.23 -4.84 4.38
CA PHE A 112 6.64 -6.16 4.58
C PHE A 112 7.55 -7.28 4.08
N SER A 113 7.32 -8.50 4.56
CA SER A 113 8.06 -9.70 4.15
C SER A 113 7.29 -10.56 3.13
N GLY A 114 7.95 -11.57 2.57
CA GLY A 114 7.31 -12.55 1.70
C GLY A 114 6.90 -11.94 0.35
N ASN A 115 5.65 -12.19 -0.07
CA ASN A 115 5.17 -11.79 -1.39
C ASN A 115 5.22 -10.28 -1.65
N ALA A 116 5.14 -9.45 -0.60
CA ALA A 116 5.26 -8.00 -0.76
C ALA A 116 6.63 -7.59 -1.34
N LEU A 117 7.72 -8.25 -0.93
CA LEU A 117 9.05 -8.00 -1.51
C LEU A 117 9.07 -8.32 -3.01
N LEU A 118 8.41 -9.40 -3.43
CA LEU A 118 8.30 -9.74 -4.85
C LEU A 118 7.51 -8.67 -5.63
N LYS A 119 6.43 -8.12 -5.04
CA LYS A 119 5.71 -6.98 -5.64
C LYS A 119 6.59 -5.73 -5.76
N ALA A 120 7.42 -5.44 -4.76
CA ALA A 120 8.41 -4.36 -4.84
C ALA A 120 9.39 -4.56 -6.01
N ALA A 121 9.91 -5.78 -6.18
CA ALA A 121 10.82 -6.11 -7.28
C ALA A 121 10.17 -5.95 -8.67
N VAL A 122 8.89 -6.31 -8.79
CA VAL A 122 8.12 -6.08 -10.03
C VAL A 122 7.95 -4.59 -10.32
N ALA A 123 7.56 -3.79 -9.31
CA ALA A 123 7.41 -2.35 -9.44
C ALA A 123 8.73 -1.65 -9.83
N LEU A 124 9.85 -2.06 -9.23
CA LEU A 124 11.20 -1.61 -9.59
C LEU A 124 11.58 -2.02 -11.03
N THR A 125 11.20 -3.23 -11.44
CA THR A 125 11.42 -3.69 -12.82
C THR A 125 10.70 -2.80 -13.84
N ASN A 126 9.43 -2.46 -13.57
CA ASN A 126 8.64 -1.57 -14.41
C ASN A 126 9.19 -0.15 -14.41
N THR A 127 9.61 0.36 -13.24
CA THR A 127 10.28 1.66 -13.11
C THR A 127 11.54 1.73 -13.96
N GLY A 128 12.35 0.66 -13.98
CA GLY A 128 13.54 0.59 -14.82
C GLY A 128 13.23 0.62 -16.32
N VAL A 129 12.12 -0.01 -16.75
CA VAL A 129 11.64 0.08 -18.14
C VAL A 129 11.29 1.52 -18.48
N ILE A 130 10.53 2.21 -17.62
CA ILE A 130 10.15 3.61 -17.86
C ILE A 130 11.39 4.51 -17.97
N TRP A 131 12.37 4.34 -17.08
CA TRP A 131 13.63 5.11 -17.15
C TRP A 131 14.41 4.83 -18.45
N LYS A 132 14.46 3.58 -18.92
CA LYS A 132 15.06 3.26 -20.22
C LYS A 132 14.34 3.98 -21.36
N GLU A 133 13.02 4.03 -21.33
CA GLU A 133 12.24 4.76 -22.34
C GLU A 133 12.49 6.27 -22.31
N LEU A 134 12.67 6.84 -21.11
CA LEU A 134 13.10 8.22 -20.88
C LEU A 134 14.59 8.46 -21.18
N LYS A 135 15.29 7.46 -21.70
CA LYS A 135 16.72 7.49 -22.04
C LYS A 135 17.66 7.70 -20.86
N ASP A 136 17.16 7.55 -19.63
CA ASP A 136 17.99 7.58 -18.43
C ASP A 136 18.48 6.17 -18.09
N ARG A 137 19.56 5.77 -18.76
CA ARG A 137 20.16 4.44 -18.57
C ARG A 137 20.66 4.25 -17.13
N ALA A 138 21.17 5.30 -16.49
CA ALA A 138 21.71 5.19 -15.14
C ALA A 138 20.60 4.81 -14.15
N ARG A 139 19.48 5.55 -14.15
CA ARG A 139 18.34 5.24 -13.28
C ARG A 139 17.65 3.92 -13.64
N ALA A 140 17.60 3.57 -14.93
CA ALA A 140 17.10 2.27 -15.37
C ALA A 140 17.91 1.12 -14.76
N ARG A 141 19.25 1.20 -14.86
CA ARG A 141 20.16 0.18 -14.30
C ARG A 141 20.00 0.08 -12.79
N THR A 142 19.95 1.21 -12.07
CA THR A 142 19.77 1.22 -10.62
C THR A 142 18.47 0.51 -10.20
N ALA A 143 17.35 0.82 -10.85
CA ALA A 143 16.07 0.19 -10.54
C ALA A 143 16.09 -1.33 -10.79
N TRP A 144 16.69 -1.77 -11.90
CA TRP A 144 16.83 -3.21 -12.20
C TRP A 144 17.79 -3.94 -11.27
N GLN A 145 18.88 -3.30 -10.84
CA GLN A 145 19.79 -3.88 -9.85
C GLN A 145 19.08 -4.10 -8.51
N GLN A 146 18.30 -3.12 -8.04
CA GLN A 146 17.50 -3.25 -6.82
C GLN A 146 16.45 -4.39 -6.94
N ALA A 147 15.76 -4.49 -8.08
CA ALA A 147 14.84 -5.61 -8.32
C ALA A 147 15.55 -6.98 -8.28
N LEU A 148 16.75 -7.06 -8.87
CA LEU A 148 17.54 -8.28 -8.95
C LEU A 148 18.04 -8.72 -7.57
N GLU A 149 18.42 -7.79 -6.70
CA GLU A 149 18.79 -8.07 -5.31
C GLU A 149 17.64 -8.75 -4.55
N ILE A 150 16.42 -8.23 -4.70
CA ILE A 150 15.23 -8.83 -4.07
C ILE A 150 14.95 -10.23 -4.62
N TYR A 151 14.98 -10.41 -5.95
CA TYR A 151 14.74 -11.73 -6.54
C TYR A 151 15.80 -12.78 -6.15
N ARG A 152 17.04 -12.38 -5.94
CA ARG A 152 18.12 -13.26 -5.46
C ARG A 152 17.93 -13.66 -4.00
N ALA A 153 17.41 -12.76 -3.17
CA ALA A 153 17.13 -13.02 -1.76
C ALA A 153 15.86 -13.88 -1.55
N ALA A 154 14.98 -13.96 -2.54
CA ALA A 154 13.75 -14.74 -2.47
C ALA A 154 14.00 -16.25 -2.70
N PRO A 155 13.10 -17.13 -2.21
CA PRO A 155 13.10 -18.54 -2.57
C PRO A 155 13.06 -18.72 -4.08
N GLN A 156 13.98 -19.52 -4.62
CA GLN A 156 14.10 -19.73 -6.07
C GLN A 156 13.00 -20.66 -6.55
N THR A 157 11.94 -20.04 -7.07
CA THR A 157 10.80 -20.70 -7.72
C THR A 157 10.85 -20.47 -9.24
N GLY A 158 10.00 -21.17 -9.99
CA GLY A 158 9.89 -20.94 -11.43
C GLY A 158 9.56 -19.48 -11.78
N GLN A 159 8.67 -18.85 -11.01
CA GLN A 159 8.28 -17.45 -11.24
C GLN A 159 9.43 -16.47 -10.98
N THR A 160 10.12 -16.60 -9.84
CA THR A 160 11.26 -15.70 -9.52
C THR A 160 12.39 -15.85 -10.54
N SER A 161 12.59 -17.06 -11.06
CA SER A 161 13.59 -17.32 -12.11
C SER A 161 13.26 -16.59 -13.42
N ILE A 162 12.00 -16.61 -13.86
CA ILE A 162 11.55 -15.90 -15.07
C ILE A 162 11.71 -14.39 -14.90
N HIS A 163 11.26 -13.83 -13.77
CA HIS A 163 11.40 -12.39 -13.50
C HIS A 163 12.87 -11.97 -13.43
N MET A 164 13.71 -12.76 -12.77
CA MET A 164 15.15 -12.52 -12.69
C MET A 164 15.81 -12.51 -14.08
N GLN A 165 15.48 -13.50 -14.94
CA GLN A 165 15.99 -13.55 -16.31
C GLN A 165 15.57 -12.33 -17.12
N LYS A 166 14.31 -11.87 -16.98
CA LYS A 166 13.84 -10.64 -17.64
C LYS A 166 14.66 -9.41 -17.21
N VAL A 167 14.90 -9.26 -15.91
CA VAL A 167 15.70 -8.14 -15.38
C VAL A 167 17.15 -8.21 -15.87
N GLN A 168 17.75 -9.40 -15.92
CA GLN A 168 19.10 -9.61 -16.44
C GLN A 168 19.20 -9.25 -17.93
N ALA A 169 18.22 -9.69 -18.74
CA ALA A 169 18.16 -9.35 -20.15
C ALA A 169 18.04 -7.83 -20.38
N ASN A 170 17.20 -7.15 -19.57
CA ASN A 170 17.08 -5.69 -19.61
C ASN A 170 18.41 -4.98 -19.32
N ILE A 171 19.16 -5.44 -18.31
CA ILE A 171 20.49 -4.87 -17.99
C ILE A 171 21.48 -5.15 -19.13
N GLN A 172 21.50 -6.37 -19.67
CA GLN A 172 22.39 -6.74 -20.77
C GLN A 172 22.12 -5.88 -22.01
N GLU A 173 20.87 -5.71 -22.42
CA GLU A 173 20.49 -4.84 -23.55
C GLU A 173 20.91 -3.38 -23.29
N LEU A 174 20.85 -2.94 -22.03
CA LEU A 174 21.31 -1.62 -21.62
C LEU A 174 22.84 -1.47 -21.69
N ASP A 175 23.59 -2.55 -21.62
CA ASP A 175 25.05 -2.56 -21.71
C ASP A 175 25.53 -2.70 -23.16
N GLU A 176 24.75 -3.38 -24.01
CA GLU A 176 25.09 -3.66 -25.42
C GLU A 176 24.70 -2.53 -26.39
N GLY A 177 23.71 -1.70 -26.06
CA GLY A 177 23.30 -0.56 -26.88
C GLY A 177 24.30 0.59 -26.85
N TYR A 178 25.35 0.50 -27.68
CA TYR A 178 26.31 1.56 -28.05
C TYR A 178 25.95 2.19 -29.41
#